data_AF-A0A382E5X3-F1
#
_entry.id   AF-A0A382E5X3-F1
#
_cell.length_a   1.000
_cell.length_b   1.000
_cell.length_c   1.000
_cell.angle_alpha   90.00
_cell.angle_beta   90.00
_cell.angle_gamma   90.00
#
_symmetry.space_group_name_H-M   'P 1'
#
loop_
_entity.id
_entity.type
_entity.pdbx_description
1 polymer ?
#
loop_
_entity_poly.entity_id
_entity_poly.type
_entity_poly.pdbx_seq_one_letter_code
_entity_poly.pdbx_strand_id
1 'polypeptide(L)'
;MQTINLSKRNRDYAIFLPSISGFYNTFVSKQRYGEYVPHDRIPADFEHGIEGCNFLNKEKGYFTYDHALYSAGHAQLDIDKSTIQESMVQERDRKNTWILGDSGGFQIGKGVINFDWPHFWEKEGDPNYIGKADKVRLAILNWLEYTADYSMILDIPAWAADPVNRDRTGLTSFKDCLEGTIHNC
;
A
#
# COMPACT_ATOMS: atom_id res chain seq x y z
N MET A 1 14.58 -2.80 28.21
CA MET A 1 15.40 -1.95 27.30
C MET A 1 14.70 -0.62 27.11
N GLN A 2 15.42 0.47 26.85
CA GLN A 2 14.79 1.77 26.59
C GLN A 2 14.40 1.86 25.11
N THR A 3 13.11 1.97 24.80
CA THR A 3 12.62 2.06 23.42
C THR A 3 13.06 3.39 22.80
N ILE A 4 13.75 3.33 21.65
CA ILE A 4 14.27 4.51 20.94
C ILE A 4 13.32 4.81 19.78
N ASN A 5 12.82 6.06 19.71
CA ASN A 5 12.17 6.59 18.49
C ASN A 5 13.27 7.11 17.56
N LEU A 6 13.41 6.49 16.39
CA LEU A 6 14.45 6.83 15.43
C LEU A 6 14.11 8.09 14.62
N SER A 7 12.83 8.38 14.39
CA SER A 7 12.37 9.56 13.66
C SER A 7 12.83 10.88 14.30
N LYS A 8 12.79 10.97 15.64
CA LYS A 8 13.23 12.17 16.38
C LYS A 8 14.71 12.51 16.23
N ARG A 9 15.51 11.59 15.71
CA ARG A 9 16.95 11.80 15.50
C ARG A 9 17.28 12.43 14.12
N ASN A 10 16.31 12.54 13.21
CA ASN A 10 16.49 13.06 11.84
C ASN A 10 15.88 14.48 11.66
N ARG A 11 16.34 15.50 12.40
CA ARG A 11 15.74 16.85 12.29
C ARG A 11 16.17 17.68 11.06
N ASP A 12 17.34 17.41 10.50
CA ASP A 12 17.90 18.17 9.35
C ASP A 12 17.92 17.36 8.04
N TYR A 13 17.24 16.20 8.03
CA TYR A 13 17.26 15.24 6.93
C TYR A 13 15.85 14.92 6.43
N ALA A 14 15.75 14.35 5.24
CA ALA A 14 14.51 13.78 4.76
C ALA A 14 13.94 12.79 5.79
N ILE A 15 12.62 12.82 5.99
CA ILE A 15 11.93 11.85 6.83
C ILE A 15 12.07 10.48 6.17
N PHE A 16 12.63 9.53 6.89
CA PHE A 16 12.72 8.16 6.42
C PHE A 16 11.35 7.49 6.52
N LEU A 17 10.85 6.99 5.40
CA LEU A 17 9.59 6.26 5.31
C LEU A 17 9.89 4.78 5.06
N PRO A 18 10.00 3.93 6.09
CA PRO A 18 10.09 2.49 5.88
C PRO A 18 8.88 2.01 5.08
N SER A 19 9.13 1.41 3.92
CA SER A 19 8.08 0.81 3.11
C SER A 19 7.62 -0.50 3.74
N ILE A 20 6.33 -0.58 4.09
CA ILE A 20 5.74 -1.76 4.70
C ILE A 20 5.49 -2.79 3.60
N SER A 21 6.18 -3.93 3.69
CA SER A 21 5.87 -5.08 2.83
C SER A 21 4.53 -5.70 3.22
N GLY A 22 3.73 -6.10 2.23
CA GLY A 22 2.49 -6.85 2.46
C GLY A 22 2.72 -8.13 3.26
N PHE A 23 3.87 -8.80 3.09
CA PHE A 23 4.23 -9.97 3.89
C PHE A 23 4.43 -9.60 5.37
N TYR A 24 5.17 -8.52 5.64
CA TYR A 24 5.43 -8.06 7.00
C TYR A 24 4.13 -7.74 7.73
N ASN A 25 3.27 -6.96 7.08
CA ASN A 25 1.93 -6.64 7.54
C ASN A 25 1.10 -7.91 7.76
N THR A 26 1.14 -8.88 6.85
CA THR A 26 0.41 -10.16 6.96
C THR A 26 0.80 -10.93 8.22
N PHE A 27 2.09 -11.06 8.52
CA PHE A 27 2.56 -11.81 9.70
C PHE A 27 2.07 -11.18 11.00
N VAL A 28 2.17 -9.85 11.13
CA VAL A 28 1.68 -9.12 12.31
C VAL A 28 0.15 -9.21 12.40
N SER A 29 -0.55 -8.88 11.31
CA SER A 29 -2.01 -8.81 11.28
C SER A 29 -2.66 -10.16 11.56
N LYS A 30 -2.16 -11.25 10.95
CA LYS A 30 -2.68 -12.59 11.23
C LYS A 30 -2.37 -13.04 12.67
N GLN A 31 -1.19 -12.70 13.21
CA GLN A 31 -0.86 -13.05 14.60
C GLN A 31 -1.79 -12.36 15.60
N ARG A 32 -2.33 -11.17 15.29
CA ARG A 32 -3.26 -10.45 16.16
C ARG A 32 -4.61 -11.15 16.35
N TYR A 33 -5.05 -11.91 15.36
CA TYR A 33 -6.35 -12.60 15.38
C TYR A 33 -6.24 -14.13 15.48
N GLY A 34 -5.03 -14.68 15.65
CA GLY A 34 -4.82 -16.12 15.81
C GLY A 34 -3.34 -16.50 15.86
N GLU A 35 -3.08 -17.79 16.10
CA GLU A 35 -1.71 -18.32 16.09
C GLU A 35 -1.27 -18.60 14.65
N TYR A 36 -0.75 -17.56 13.98
CA TYR A 36 -0.23 -17.69 12.62
C TYR A 36 1.21 -18.20 12.60
N VAL A 37 2.04 -17.68 13.50
CA VAL A 37 3.36 -18.19 13.85
C VAL A 37 3.20 -19.01 15.13
N PRO A 38 3.51 -20.32 15.10
CA PRO A 38 3.48 -21.16 16.30
C PRO A 38 4.35 -20.57 17.41
N HIS A 39 3.86 -20.58 18.65
CA HIS A 39 4.55 -19.95 19.77
C HIS A 39 5.95 -20.52 20.02
N ASP A 40 6.17 -21.82 19.78
CA ASP A 40 7.46 -22.50 19.91
C ASP A 40 8.47 -22.11 18.81
N ARG A 41 8.01 -21.43 17.75
CA ARG A 41 8.84 -20.89 16.66
C ARG A 41 9.24 -19.43 16.89
N ILE A 42 8.68 -18.78 17.90
CA ILE A 42 9.03 -17.41 18.27
C ILE A 42 10.23 -17.46 19.21
N PRO A 43 11.32 -16.71 18.94
CA PRO A 43 12.48 -16.66 19.84
C PRO A 43 12.08 -16.29 21.27
N ALA A 44 12.68 -16.93 22.26
CA ALA A 44 12.35 -16.69 23.68
C ALA A 44 12.60 -15.23 24.11
N ASP A 45 13.58 -14.58 23.49
CA ASP A 45 13.93 -13.17 23.73
C ASP A 45 13.00 -12.18 22.99
N PHE A 46 11.94 -12.65 22.33
CA PHE A 46 10.90 -11.78 21.76
C PHE A 46 9.76 -11.67 22.79
N GLU A 47 9.96 -10.84 23.82
CA GLU A 47 9.03 -10.69 24.96
C GLU A 47 7.63 -10.18 24.56
N HIS A 48 7.52 -9.55 23.40
CA HIS A 48 6.28 -9.06 22.81
C HIS A 48 5.81 -9.91 21.62
N GLY A 49 6.45 -11.05 21.38
CA GLY A 49 6.19 -11.94 20.26
C GLY A 49 6.31 -11.23 18.91
N ILE A 50 5.44 -11.60 17.95
CA ILE A 50 5.36 -10.97 16.63
C ILE A 50 4.82 -9.54 16.71
N GLU A 51 4.00 -9.20 17.71
CA GLU A 51 3.52 -7.83 17.90
C GLU A 51 4.68 -6.88 18.20
N GLY A 52 5.77 -7.37 18.80
CA GLY A 52 6.99 -6.57 18.96
C GLY A 52 7.68 -6.22 17.64
N CYS A 53 7.40 -6.94 16.55
CA CYS A 53 7.83 -6.53 15.21
C CYS A 53 6.94 -5.39 14.66
N ASN A 54 5.78 -5.10 15.24
CA ASN A 54 5.00 -3.96 14.80
C ASN A 54 5.67 -2.64 15.19
N PHE A 55 6.44 -2.06 14.26
CA PHE A 55 7.15 -0.81 14.53
C PHE A 55 6.24 0.42 14.61
N LEU A 56 4.97 0.31 14.21
CA LEU A 56 3.96 1.35 14.42
C LEU A 56 3.39 1.29 15.85
N ASN A 57 3.62 0.20 16.58
CA ASN A 57 3.20 0.05 17.97
C ASN A 57 4.26 0.64 18.91
N LYS A 58 3.99 1.82 19.46
CA LYS A 58 4.91 2.51 20.35
C LYS A 58 5.16 1.79 21.68
N GLU A 59 4.22 0.99 22.15
CA GLU A 59 4.30 0.33 23.45
C GLU A 59 5.03 -1.00 23.39
N LYS A 60 4.76 -1.80 22.35
CA LYS A 60 5.27 -3.17 22.21
C LYS A 60 6.38 -3.31 21.17
N GLY A 61 6.53 -2.37 20.25
CA GLY A 61 7.52 -2.45 19.17
C GLY A 61 8.95 -2.49 19.70
N TYR A 62 9.75 -3.48 19.27
CA TYR A 62 11.18 -3.58 19.58
C TYR A 62 11.99 -2.39 19.02
N PHE A 63 11.49 -1.80 17.94
CA PHE A 63 11.91 -0.53 17.38
C PHE A 63 10.67 0.21 16.87
N THR A 64 10.73 1.54 16.76
CA THR A 64 9.55 2.34 16.39
C THR A 64 9.86 3.40 15.34
N TYR A 65 8.95 3.52 14.38
CA TYR A 65 8.86 4.64 13.45
C TYR A 65 7.43 5.19 13.51
N ASP A 66 7.32 6.51 13.56
CA ASP A 66 6.04 7.22 13.53
C ASP A 66 5.61 7.59 12.10
N HIS A 67 6.45 7.36 11.09
CA HIS A 67 6.10 7.53 9.69
C HIS A 67 6.41 6.25 8.91
N ALA A 68 5.59 5.90 7.93
CA ALA A 68 5.87 4.81 7.00
C ALA A 68 5.21 5.04 5.64
N LEU A 69 5.61 4.25 4.65
CA LEU A 69 4.98 4.19 3.33
C LEU A 69 4.26 2.86 3.18
N TYR A 70 3.02 2.88 2.68
CA TYR A 70 2.29 1.65 2.34
C TYR A 70 1.61 1.77 0.98
N SER A 71 1.69 0.71 0.18
CA SER A 71 1.32 0.73 -1.24
C SER A 71 0.09 -0.12 -1.52
N ALA A 72 -0.90 0.46 -2.19
CA ALA A 72 -2.09 -0.23 -2.68
C ALA A 72 -1.74 -1.34 -3.70
N GLY A 73 -0.54 -1.27 -4.29
CA GLY A 73 0.00 -2.26 -5.23
C GLY A 73 -0.02 -3.72 -4.74
N HIS A 74 0.05 -3.92 -3.42
CA HIS A 74 0.02 -5.26 -2.81
C HIS A 74 -1.05 -5.38 -1.72
N ALA A 75 -1.95 -4.40 -1.64
CA ALA A 75 -2.91 -4.31 -0.57
C ALA A 75 -4.17 -5.13 -0.83
N GLN A 76 -4.95 -5.34 0.23
CA GLN A 76 -6.30 -5.86 0.11
C GLN A 76 -7.24 -4.68 -0.19
N LEU A 77 -7.62 -4.49 -1.45
CA LEU A 77 -8.43 -3.33 -1.87
C LEU A 77 -9.89 -3.35 -1.38
N ASP A 78 -10.35 -4.49 -0.87
CA ASP A 78 -11.63 -4.62 -0.17
C ASP A 78 -11.47 -4.13 1.27
N ILE A 79 -12.08 -2.99 1.62
CA ILE A 79 -11.91 -2.31 2.92
C ILE A 79 -12.28 -3.20 4.11
N ASP A 80 -13.38 -3.95 4.00
CA ASP A 80 -13.85 -4.82 5.08
C ASP A 80 -12.83 -5.92 5.36
N LYS A 81 -12.25 -6.51 4.31
CA LYS A 81 -11.17 -7.49 4.45
C LYS A 81 -9.86 -6.85 4.89
N SER A 82 -9.55 -5.65 4.38
CA SER A 82 -8.34 -4.89 4.71
C SER A 82 -8.25 -4.61 6.20
N THR A 83 -9.36 -4.23 6.82
CA THR A 83 -9.45 -3.96 8.27
C THR A 83 -8.84 -5.09 9.11
N ILE A 84 -9.08 -6.35 8.72
CA ILE A 84 -8.59 -7.53 9.44
C ILE A 84 -7.23 -8.00 8.90
N GLN A 85 -7.11 -8.12 7.58
CA GLN A 85 -5.91 -8.72 6.95
C GLN A 85 -4.69 -7.78 6.99
N GLU A 86 -4.94 -6.48 7.16
CA GLU A 86 -3.95 -5.41 7.21
C GLU A 86 -4.00 -4.64 8.53
N SER A 87 -4.48 -5.27 9.60
CA SER A 87 -4.73 -4.64 10.90
C SER A 87 -3.51 -3.98 11.54
N MET A 88 -2.27 -4.42 11.23
CA MET A 88 -1.06 -3.70 11.65
C MET A 88 -1.11 -2.23 11.21
N VAL A 89 -1.58 -1.95 10.00
CA VAL A 89 -1.67 -0.60 9.43
C VAL A 89 -3.04 0.03 9.71
N GLN A 90 -4.12 -0.74 9.60
CA GLN A 90 -5.48 -0.19 9.75
C GLN A 90 -5.83 0.16 11.19
N GLU A 91 -5.37 -0.63 12.16
CA GLU A 91 -5.58 -0.40 13.60
C GLU A 91 -4.40 0.34 14.25
N ARG A 92 -3.56 1.02 13.47
CA ARG A 92 -2.46 1.83 14.01
C ARG A 92 -3.00 3.00 14.83
N ASP A 93 -2.19 3.50 15.76
CA ASP A 93 -2.48 4.75 16.46
C ASP A 93 -2.28 5.95 15.52
N ARG A 94 -3.33 6.32 14.77
CA ARG A 94 -3.32 7.44 13.82
C ARG A 94 -3.00 8.79 14.45
N LYS A 95 -3.14 8.94 15.78
CA LYS A 95 -2.76 10.20 16.45
C LYS A 95 -1.25 10.36 16.57
N ASN A 96 -0.52 9.25 16.59
CA ASN A 96 0.93 9.22 16.83
C ASN A 96 1.72 8.58 15.68
N THR A 97 1.05 8.11 14.63
CA THR A 97 1.66 7.49 13.45
C THR A 97 1.05 8.07 12.18
N TRP A 98 1.84 8.09 11.11
CA TRP A 98 1.50 8.70 9.85
C TRP A 98 1.89 7.79 8.68
N ILE A 99 1.02 7.65 7.68
CA ILE A 99 1.23 6.79 6.52
C ILE A 99 1.13 7.60 5.23
N LEU A 100 2.17 7.53 4.41
CA LEU A 100 2.11 7.90 2.99
C LEU A 100 1.58 6.71 2.19
N GLY A 101 0.41 6.89 1.59
CA GLY A 101 -0.19 5.96 0.64
C GLY A 101 0.46 6.09 -0.73
N ASP A 102 1.00 4.99 -1.24
CA ASP A 102 1.38 4.84 -2.64
C ASP A 102 0.25 4.11 -3.38
N SER A 103 -0.17 4.63 -4.53
CA SER A 103 -1.26 4.08 -5.33
C SER A 103 -0.91 2.74 -5.99
N GLY A 104 0.38 2.41 -6.06
CA GLY A 104 0.84 1.15 -6.64
C GLY A 104 0.91 1.16 -8.16
N GLY A 105 1.03 2.33 -8.81
CA GLY A 105 1.21 2.47 -10.26
C GLY A 105 2.31 1.58 -10.85
N PHE A 106 3.36 1.31 -10.06
CA PHE A 106 4.41 0.36 -10.43
C PHE A 106 3.88 -1.07 -10.72
N GLN A 107 2.87 -1.53 -9.99
CA GLN A 107 2.26 -2.85 -10.18
C GLN A 107 1.34 -2.90 -11.41
N ILE A 108 0.81 -1.75 -11.85
CA ILE A 108 0.10 -1.63 -13.13
C ILE A 108 1.04 -1.94 -14.28
N GLY A 109 2.22 -1.31 -14.32
CA GLY A 109 3.20 -1.54 -15.38
C GLY A 109 3.69 -3.00 -15.43
N LYS A 110 3.68 -3.71 -14.29
CA LYS A 110 3.99 -5.15 -14.24
C LYS A 110 2.84 -6.05 -14.69
N GLY A 111 1.61 -5.53 -14.73
CA GLY A 111 0.38 -6.28 -14.98
C GLY A 111 -0.14 -7.05 -13.76
N VAL A 112 0.32 -6.71 -12.55
CA VAL A 112 -0.18 -7.31 -11.29
C VAL A 112 -1.52 -6.67 -10.90
N ILE A 113 -1.60 -5.34 -10.98
CA ILE A 113 -2.88 -4.64 -11.04
C ILE A 113 -3.27 -4.53 -12.51
N ASN A 114 -4.28 -5.27 -12.92
CA ASN A 114 -4.72 -5.29 -14.30
C ASN A 114 -6.00 -4.48 -14.50
N PHE A 115 -5.99 -3.62 -15.52
CA PHE A 115 -7.17 -2.88 -15.95
C PHE A 115 -7.86 -3.60 -17.11
N ASP A 116 -9.14 -3.27 -17.31
CA ASP A 116 -9.80 -3.51 -18.58
C ASP A 116 -9.27 -2.48 -19.59
N TRP A 117 -8.06 -2.71 -20.11
CA TRP A 117 -7.36 -1.75 -20.99
C TRP A 117 -8.15 -1.30 -22.22
N PRO A 118 -8.90 -2.17 -22.92
CA PRO A 118 -9.78 -1.75 -24.01
C PRO A 118 -10.82 -0.70 -23.61
N HIS A 119 -11.28 -0.72 -22.35
CA HIS A 119 -12.28 0.19 -21.79
C HIS A 119 -11.67 1.17 -20.77
N PHE A 120 -10.34 1.33 -20.78
CA PHE A 120 -9.64 2.16 -19.80
C PHE A 120 -10.09 3.61 -19.85
N TRP A 121 -10.37 4.13 -21.05
CA TRP A 121 -10.64 5.55 -21.28
C TRP A 121 -12.11 5.95 -21.18
N GLU A 122 -12.99 4.98 -20.93
CA GLU A 122 -14.42 5.25 -20.78
C GLU A 122 -14.69 6.19 -19.60
N LYS A 123 -15.77 6.95 -19.70
CA LYS A 123 -16.26 7.81 -18.62
C LYS A 123 -17.71 7.49 -18.33
N GLU A 124 -18.11 7.65 -17.08
CA GLU A 124 -19.52 7.57 -16.71
C GLU A 124 -20.35 8.54 -17.56
N GLY A 125 -21.34 8.00 -18.28
CA GLY A 125 -22.17 8.74 -19.24
C GLY A 125 -21.84 8.48 -20.72
N ASP A 126 -20.72 7.81 -21.04
CA ASP A 126 -20.41 7.40 -22.41
C ASP A 126 -21.39 6.33 -22.93
N PRO A 127 -21.73 6.33 -24.24
CA PRO A 127 -22.50 5.24 -24.83
C PRO A 127 -21.80 3.89 -24.68
N ASN A 128 -22.49 2.91 -24.07
CA ASN A 128 -21.98 1.56 -23.75
C ASN A 128 -20.95 1.47 -22.61
N TYR A 129 -20.89 2.48 -21.72
CA TYR A 129 -20.04 2.45 -20.52
C TYR A 129 -20.12 1.13 -19.73
N ILE A 130 -18.98 0.48 -19.54
CA ILE A 130 -18.83 -0.78 -18.80
C ILE A 130 -18.39 -0.53 -17.35
N GLY A 131 -17.52 0.46 -17.12
CA GLY A 131 -17.11 0.89 -15.78
C GLY A 131 -16.18 -0.06 -15.01
N LYS A 132 -15.61 -1.07 -15.68
CA LYS A 132 -14.67 -2.01 -15.05
C LYS A 132 -13.36 -1.35 -14.63
N ALA A 133 -12.80 -0.48 -15.47
CA ALA A 133 -11.59 0.26 -15.15
C ALA A 133 -11.83 1.22 -13.97
N ASP A 134 -12.95 1.95 -13.98
CA ASP A 134 -13.35 2.86 -12.89
C ASP A 134 -13.56 2.12 -11.57
N LYS A 135 -14.10 0.90 -11.60
CA LYS A 135 -14.20 0.07 -10.39
C LYS A 135 -12.83 -0.20 -9.76
N VAL A 136 -11.79 -0.43 -10.56
CA VAL A 136 -10.42 -0.62 -10.06
C VAL A 136 -9.85 0.70 -9.54
N ARG A 137 -10.04 1.82 -10.25
CA ARG A 137 -9.62 3.17 -9.79
C ARG A 137 -10.23 3.50 -8.44
N LEU A 138 -11.54 3.33 -8.31
CA LEU A 138 -12.29 3.58 -7.08
C LEU A 138 -11.85 2.67 -5.95
N ALA A 139 -11.57 1.39 -6.21
CA ALA A 139 -11.07 0.49 -5.18
C ALA A 139 -9.71 0.95 -4.62
N ILE A 140 -8.79 1.41 -5.48
CA ILE A 140 -7.50 1.97 -5.07
C ILE A 140 -7.70 3.28 -4.30
N LEU A 141 -8.52 4.20 -4.82
CA LEU A 141 -8.78 5.49 -4.17
C LEU A 141 -9.43 5.31 -2.80
N ASN A 142 -10.48 4.50 -2.70
CA ASN A 142 -11.16 4.22 -1.44
C ASN A 142 -10.23 3.58 -0.42
N TRP A 143 -9.34 2.67 -0.85
CA TRP A 143 -8.34 2.09 0.03
C TRP A 143 -7.31 3.12 0.49
N LEU A 144 -6.85 4.01 -0.39
CA LEU A 144 -5.93 5.10 -0.04
C LEU A 144 -6.56 6.07 0.97
N GLU A 145 -7.81 6.46 0.76
CA GLU A 145 -8.58 7.32 1.69
C GLU A 145 -8.80 6.66 3.04
N TYR A 146 -9.13 5.37 3.04
CA TYR A 146 -9.32 4.61 4.27
C TYR A 146 -8.00 4.45 5.03
N THR A 147 -6.90 4.15 4.34
CA THR A 147 -5.66 3.69 4.96
C THR A 147 -4.72 4.82 5.33
N ALA A 148 -4.46 5.74 4.40
CA ALA A 148 -3.35 6.67 4.49
C ALA A 148 -3.74 8.02 5.12
N ASP A 149 -2.74 8.78 5.57
CA ASP A 149 -2.90 10.15 6.04
C ASP A 149 -2.62 11.17 4.92
N TYR A 150 -1.80 10.76 3.95
CA TYR A 150 -1.58 11.45 2.69
C TYR A 150 -1.33 10.42 1.60
N SER A 151 -1.77 10.69 0.37
CA SER A 151 -1.68 9.70 -0.70
C SER A 151 -1.15 10.32 -1.98
N MET A 152 -0.36 9.54 -2.70
CA MET A 152 -0.09 9.79 -4.11
C MET A 152 -1.23 9.17 -4.92
N ILE A 153 -1.76 9.92 -5.89
CA ILE A 153 -2.83 9.44 -6.77
C ILE A 153 -2.32 8.33 -7.71
N LEU A 154 -3.24 7.67 -8.39
CA LEU A 154 -2.92 6.61 -9.32
C LEU A 154 -2.21 7.13 -10.57
N ASP A 155 -0.90 6.93 -10.65
CA ASP A 155 -0.09 7.24 -11.81
C ASP A 155 0.17 6.01 -12.67
N ILE A 156 0.45 6.25 -13.95
CA ILE A 156 0.93 5.23 -14.88
C ILE A 156 2.40 5.54 -15.16
N PRO A 157 3.34 4.69 -14.71
CA PRO A 157 4.74 4.98 -14.89
C PRO A 157 5.12 4.86 -16.38
N ALA A 158 5.99 5.75 -16.86
CA ALA A 158 6.38 5.83 -18.26
C ALA A 158 6.92 4.51 -18.86
N TRP A 159 7.58 3.69 -18.04
CA TRP A 159 8.12 2.38 -18.46
C TRP A 159 7.02 1.32 -18.71
N ALA A 160 5.75 1.59 -18.34
CA ALA A 160 4.61 0.76 -18.73
C ALA A 160 4.43 0.69 -20.26
N ALA A 161 5.00 1.67 -20.98
CA ALA A 161 5.10 1.69 -22.43
C ALA A 161 6.43 1.13 -22.96
N ASP A 162 7.24 0.44 -22.16
CA ASP A 162 8.43 -0.25 -22.67
C ASP A 162 8.03 -1.50 -23.45
N PRO A 163 8.78 -1.92 -24.50
CA PRO A 163 8.45 -3.07 -25.36
C PRO A 163 8.08 -4.34 -24.61
N VAL A 164 8.68 -4.59 -23.44
CA VAL A 164 8.42 -5.78 -22.61
C VAL A 164 7.06 -5.76 -21.91
N ASN A 165 6.41 -4.59 -21.82
CA ASN A 165 5.14 -4.38 -21.09
C ASN A 165 3.97 -4.01 -22.01
N ARG A 166 4.22 -3.48 -23.21
CA ARG A 166 3.17 -2.96 -24.13
C ARG A 166 2.07 -3.96 -24.43
N ASP A 167 2.41 -5.24 -24.59
CA ASP A 167 1.43 -6.29 -24.89
C ASP A 167 0.43 -6.50 -23.75
N ARG A 168 0.84 -6.17 -22.50
CA ARG A 168 -0.02 -6.29 -21.32
C ARG A 168 -0.87 -5.05 -21.09
N THR A 169 -0.31 -3.87 -21.34
CA THR A 169 -0.93 -2.58 -21.00
C THR A 169 -1.64 -1.93 -22.17
N GLY A 170 -1.30 -2.30 -23.41
CA GLY A 170 -1.71 -1.60 -24.61
C GLY A 170 -1.06 -0.22 -24.80
N LEU A 171 -0.20 0.21 -23.86
CA LEU A 171 0.47 1.51 -23.89
C LEU A 171 1.76 1.41 -24.71
N THR A 172 1.98 2.35 -25.61
CA THR A 172 3.09 2.29 -26.58
C THR A 172 4.02 3.50 -26.54
N SER A 173 3.62 4.57 -25.87
CA SER A 173 4.39 5.80 -25.77
C SER A 173 4.36 6.42 -24.37
N PHE A 174 5.32 7.30 -24.08
CA PHE A 174 5.30 8.15 -22.89
C PHE A 174 4.00 8.98 -22.80
N LYS A 175 3.50 9.43 -23.96
CA LYS A 175 2.28 10.22 -24.04
C LYS A 175 1.08 9.41 -23.53
N ASP A 176 0.97 8.14 -23.89
CA ASP A 176 -0.12 7.27 -23.42
C ASP A 176 -0.10 7.13 -21.89
N CYS A 177 1.09 6.96 -21.30
CA CYS A 177 1.24 6.90 -19.84
C CYS A 177 0.88 8.23 -19.15
N LEU A 178 1.28 9.36 -19.73
CA LEU A 178 0.94 10.69 -19.22
C LEU A 178 -0.57 10.94 -19.29
N GLU A 179 -1.19 10.68 -20.44
CA GLU A 179 -2.64 10.86 -20.62
C GLU A 179 -3.42 9.92 -19.70
N GLY A 180 -2.96 8.69 -19.50
CA GLY A 180 -3.60 7.75 -18.58
C GLY A 180 -3.45 8.17 -17.11
N THR A 181 -2.32 8.77 -16.75
CA THR A 181 -2.13 9.38 -15.42
C THR A 181 -3.10 10.53 -15.21
N ILE A 182 -3.20 11.46 -16.18
CA ILE A 182 -4.14 12.59 -16.11
C ILE A 182 -5.60 12.11 -16.05
N HIS A 183 -5.92 11.03 -16.76
CA HIS A 183 -7.27 10.46 -16.78
C HIS A 183 -7.67 9.80 -15.45
N ASN A 184 -6.71 9.38 -14.62
CA ASN A 184 -6.99 8.85 -13.29
C ASN A 184 -7.23 9.94 -12.23
N CYS A 185 -6.99 11.23 -12.56
CA CYS A 185 -7.14 12.38 -11.68
C CYS A 185 -8.58 12.90 -11.60
#